data_AF-A0A1H3MTY6-F1
#
_entry.id   AF-A0A1H3MTY6-F1
#
_cell.length_a   1.000
_cell.length_b   1.000
_cell.length_c   1.000
_cell.angle_alpha   90.00
_cell.angle_beta   90.00
_cell.angle_gamma   90.00
#
_symmetry.space_group_name_H-M   'P 1'
#
loop_
_entity.id
_entity.type
_entity.pdbx_description
1 polymer ?
#
loop_
_entity_poly.entity_id
_entity_poly.type
_entity_poly.pdbx_seq_one_letter_code
_entity_poly.pdbx_strand_id
1 'polypeptide(L)'
;MGGNLPASPCVAPGVINKLAERIGSWRSVHANSDSAETDSLVLECARLLTGDPGGEQAPLWTFGLAAMSEYVAWRPGDGVADAVVDALLAADRALRDRP
;
A
#
# COMPACT_ATOMS: atom_id res chain seq x y z
N MET A 1 -1.43 42.46 -15.74
CA MET A 1 -1.94 41.69 -14.58
C MET A 1 -1.49 40.25 -14.74
N GLY A 2 -0.29 39.93 -14.24
CA GLY A 2 0.23 38.56 -14.23
C GLY A 2 0.01 37.97 -12.85
N GLY A 3 -0.95 37.05 -12.74
CA GLY A 3 -1.15 36.27 -11.51
C GLY A 3 -0.04 35.24 -11.40
N ASN A 4 0.84 35.42 -10.42
CA ASN A 4 1.83 34.41 -10.04
C ASN A 4 1.10 33.27 -9.33
N LEU A 5 0.74 32.23 -10.08
CA LEU A 5 0.26 30.98 -9.48
C LEU A 5 1.41 30.39 -8.66
N PRO A 6 1.19 29.98 -7.39
CA PRO A 6 2.23 29.30 -6.62
C PRO A 6 2.62 28.03 -7.38
N ALA A 7 3.92 27.86 -7.60
CA ALA A 7 4.46 26.64 -8.20
C ALA A 7 3.94 25.45 -7.39
N SER A 8 3.11 24.61 -8.02
CA SER A 8 2.79 23.30 -7.48
C SER A 8 4.10 22.62 -7.09
N PRO A 9 4.21 22.02 -5.89
CA PRO A 9 5.44 21.34 -5.50
C PRO A 9 5.75 20.29 -6.57
N CYS A 10 6.78 20.56 -7.38
CA CYS A 10 7.18 19.69 -8.46
C CYS A 10 7.67 18.38 -7.84
N VAL A 11 6.79 17.39 -7.76
CA VAL A 11 7.23 16.03 -7.46
C VAL A 11 8.20 15.66 -8.58
N ALA A 12 9.46 15.37 -8.23
CA ALA A 12 10.47 15.04 -9.21
C ALA A 12 9.93 13.91 -10.12
N PRO A 13 10.02 14.02 -11.46
CA PRO A 13 9.41 13.05 -12.37
C PRO A 13 9.78 11.58 -12.06
N GLY A 14 11.00 11.34 -11.55
CA GLY A 14 11.45 10.01 -11.13
C GLY A 14 10.72 9.44 -9.91
N VAL A 15 10.18 10.26 -9.01
CA VAL A 15 9.41 9.80 -7.83
C VAL A 15 8.03 9.34 -8.26
N ILE A 16 7.33 10.12 -9.11
CA ILE A 16 6.02 9.72 -9.65
C ILE A 16 6.14 8.43 -10.48
N ASN A 17 7.20 8.30 -11.28
CA ASN A 17 7.39 7.08 -12.09
C ASN A 17 7.55 5.84 -11.21
N LYS A 18 8.38 5.91 -10.15
CA LYS A 18 8.55 4.79 -9.20
C LYS A 18 7.26 4.44 -8.46
N LEU A 19 6.49 5.45 -8.07
CA LEU A 19 5.19 5.24 -7.43
C LEU A 19 4.20 4.57 -8.39
N ALA A 20 4.17 5.02 -9.65
CA ALA A 20 3.32 4.44 -10.69
C ALA A 20 3.71 2.99 -11.01
N GLU A 21 5.00 2.68 -11.09
CA GLU A 21 5.52 1.32 -11.27
C GLU A 21 5.08 0.41 -10.11
N ARG A 22 5.22 0.88 -8.86
CA ARG A 22 4.81 0.12 -7.67
C ARG A 22 3.29 -0.10 -7.63
N ILE A 23 2.49 0.92 -7.90
CA ILE A 23 1.03 0.79 -8.01
C ILE A 23 0.64 -0.14 -9.15
N GLY A 24 1.34 -0.07 -10.29
CA GLY A 24 1.14 -0.96 -11.42
C GLY A 24 1.37 -2.43 -11.06
N SER A 25 2.44 -2.73 -10.31
CA SER A 25 2.73 -4.06 -9.79
C SER A 25 1.60 -4.59 -8.91
N TRP A 26 1.11 -3.82 -7.93
CA TRP A 26 0.01 -4.25 -7.08
C TRP A 26 -1.28 -4.53 -7.86
N ARG A 27 -1.60 -3.67 -8.84
CA ARG A 27 -2.80 -3.84 -9.68
C ARG A 27 -2.70 -5.00 -10.67
N SER A 28 -1.50 -5.52 -10.91
CA SER A 28 -1.28 -6.68 -11.77
C SER A 28 -1.45 -8.02 -11.04
N VAL A 29 -1.51 -7.99 -9.70
CA VAL A 29 -1.77 -9.16 -8.87
C VAL A 29 -3.23 -9.59 -9.02
N HIS A 30 -3.43 -10.90 -9.17
CA HIS A 30 -4.75 -11.53 -9.25
C HIS A 30 -4.70 -12.92 -8.61
N ALA A 31 -5.84 -13.60 -8.48
CA ALA A 31 -5.94 -14.88 -7.76
C ALA A 31 -4.99 -16.00 -8.24
N ASN A 32 -4.52 -15.95 -9.50
CA ASN A 32 -3.61 -16.94 -10.10
C ASN A 32 -2.14 -16.50 -10.15
N SER A 33 -1.76 -15.41 -9.47
CA SER A 33 -0.37 -14.94 -9.44
C SER A 33 0.55 -15.94 -8.71
N ASP A 34 1.85 -15.89 -8.99
CA ASP A 34 2.85 -16.73 -8.30
C ASP A 34 2.83 -16.44 -6.80
N SER A 35 2.66 -17.47 -5.98
CA SER A 35 2.40 -17.28 -4.56
C SER A 35 3.62 -16.74 -3.81
N ALA A 36 4.84 -17.16 -4.14
CA ALA A 36 6.03 -16.74 -3.40
C ALA A 36 6.36 -15.27 -3.64
N GLU A 37 6.28 -14.82 -4.90
CA GLU A 37 6.49 -13.42 -5.25
C GLU A 37 5.36 -12.53 -4.70
N THR A 38 4.11 -12.99 -4.84
CA THR A 38 2.94 -12.20 -4.42
C THR A 38 2.86 -12.10 -2.90
N ASP A 39 3.11 -13.19 -2.16
CA ASP A 39 3.18 -13.15 -0.69
C ASP A 39 4.24 -12.16 -0.22
N SER A 40 5.39 -12.10 -0.88
CA SER A 40 6.46 -11.16 -0.53
C SER A 40 6.01 -9.70 -0.68
N LEU A 41 5.29 -9.37 -1.77
CA LEU A 41 4.74 -8.03 -2.00
C LEU A 41 3.67 -7.65 -0.97
N VAL A 42 2.78 -8.59 -0.65
CA VAL A 42 1.73 -8.40 0.37
C VAL A 42 2.36 -8.18 1.74
N LEU A 43 3.32 -9.02 2.13
CA LEU A 43 4.03 -8.92 3.41
C LEU A 43 4.88 -7.65 3.51
N GLU A 44 5.46 -7.16 2.42
CA GLU A 44 6.16 -5.87 2.40
C GLU A 44 5.18 -4.74 2.80
N CYS A 45 4.00 -4.71 2.18
CA CYS A 45 2.99 -3.70 2.49
C CYS A 45 2.49 -3.83 3.95
N ALA A 46 2.19 -5.05 4.41
CA ALA A 46 1.73 -5.29 5.78
C ALA A 46 2.78 -4.91 6.84
N ARG A 47 4.06 -5.21 6.58
CA ARG A 47 5.18 -4.84 7.45
C ARG A 47 5.36 -3.32 7.51
N LEU A 48 5.34 -2.64 6.36
CA LEU A 48 5.51 -1.19 6.30
C LEU A 48 4.34 -0.46 6.97
N LEU A 49 3.11 -0.95 6.79
CA LEU A 49 1.93 -0.40 7.47
C LEU A 49 1.99 -0.63 8.98
N THR A 50 2.34 -1.83 9.43
CA THR A 50 2.47 -2.14 10.86
C THR A 50 3.56 -1.31 11.54
N GLY A 51 4.64 -0.99 10.82
CA GLY A 51 5.75 -0.20 11.36
C GLY A 51 5.41 1.27 11.61
N ASP A 52 4.47 1.84 10.85
CA ASP A 52 3.99 3.21 11.04
C ASP A 52 2.51 3.34 10.65
N PRO A 53 1.57 2.81 11.48
CA PRO A 53 0.17 2.66 11.09
C PRO A 53 -0.59 3.99 10.95
N GLY A 54 -0.11 5.03 11.62
CA GLY A 54 -0.63 6.40 11.54
C GLY A 54 0.25 7.33 10.71
N GLY A 55 1.23 6.80 9.99
CA GLY A 55 2.20 7.57 9.23
C GLY A 55 1.65 8.26 8.00
N GLU A 56 2.45 9.17 7.42
CA GLU A 56 2.14 9.82 6.14
C GLU A 56 2.00 8.81 4.99
N GLN A 57 2.75 7.70 5.05
CA GLN A 57 2.74 6.65 4.02
C GLN A 57 1.71 5.54 4.30
N ALA A 58 1.02 5.55 5.44
CA ALA A 58 0.03 4.52 5.77
C ALA A 58 -1.08 4.37 4.70
N PRO A 59 -1.64 5.44 4.11
CA PRO A 59 -2.62 5.31 3.04
C PRO A 59 -2.10 4.58 1.81
N LEU A 60 -0.81 4.74 1.48
CA LEU A 60 -0.18 4.07 0.34
C LEU A 60 -0.10 2.56 0.57
N TRP A 61 0.32 2.13 1.75
CA TRP A 61 0.41 0.71 2.11
C TRP A 61 -0.97 0.07 2.24
N THR A 62 -1.94 0.76 2.82
CA THR A 62 -3.35 0.34 2.85
C THR A 62 -3.91 0.15 1.43
N PHE A 63 -3.60 1.07 0.50
CA PHE A 63 -4.01 0.91 -0.90
C PHE A 63 -3.37 -0.32 -1.55
N GLY A 64 -2.07 -0.57 -1.31
CA GLY A 64 -1.40 -1.78 -1.82
C GLY A 64 -2.07 -3.07 -1.35
N LEU A 65 -2.40 -3.16 -0.05
CA LEU A 65 -3.13 -4.30 0.52
C LEU A 65 -4.54 -4.46 -0.08
N ALA A 66 -5.27 -3.35 -0.25
CA ALA A 66 -6.60 -3.37 -0.87
C ALA A 66 -6.56 -3.81 -2.34
N ALA A 67 -5.56 -3.34 -3.10
CA ALA A 67 -5.37 -3.68 -4.50
C ALA A 67 -5.10 -5.18 -4.70
N MET A 68 -4.44 -5.83 -3.74
CA MET A 68 -4.10 -7.26 -3.79
C MET A 68 -5.12 -8.15 -3.04
N SER A 69 -6.26 -7.60 -2.61
CA SER A 69 -7.23 -8.31 -1.77
C SER A 69 -7.80 -9.59 -2.41
N GLU A 70 -7.96 -9.62 -3.74
CA GLU A 70 -8.43 -10.81 -4.45
C GLU A 70 -7.47 -12.00 -4.25
N TYR A 71 -6.15 -11.76 -4.35
CA TYR A 71 -5.14 -12.78 -4.09
C TYR A 71 -5.18 -13.24 -2.63
N VAL A 72 -5.19 -12.28 -1.69
CA VAL A 72 -5.19 -12.55 -0.24
C VAL A 72 -6.44 -13.33 0.18
N ALA A 73 -7.58 -13.12 -0.48
CA ALA A 73 -8.81 -13.85 -0.18
C ALA A 73 -8.82 -15.30 -0.70
N TRP A 74 -8.00 -15.63 -1.70
CA TRP A 74 -8.12 -16.91 -2.40
C TRP A 74 -6.98 -17.89 -2.12
N ARG A 75 -5.73 -17.42 -2.22
CA ARG A 75 -4.55 -18.30 -2.18
C ARG A 75 -3.32 -17.70 -1.49
N PRO A 76 -3.45 -17.05 -0.33
CA PRO A 76 -2.30 -16.58 0.43
C PRO A 76 -1.47 -17.77 0.93
N GLY A 77 -0.16 -17.59 1.08
CA GLY A 77 0.66 -18.47 1.90
C GLY A 77 0.29 -18.40 3.39
N ASP A 78 0.79 -19.34 4.17
CA ASP A 78 0.49 -19.46 5.60
C ASP A 78 0.82 -18.16 6.35
N GLY A 79 -0.17 -17.63 7.09
CA GLY A 79 -0.04 -16.42 7.91
C GLY A 79 -0.06 -15.09 7.15
N VAL A 80 -0.11 -15.09 5.81
CA VAL A 80 -0.14 -13.84 5.02
C VAL A 80 -1.45 -13.09 5.25
N ALA A 81 -2.59 -13.79 5.22
CA ALA A 81 -3.89 -13.17 5.47
C ALA A 81 -3.99 -12.54 6.87
N ASP A 82 -3.48 -13.24 7.89
CA ASP A 82 -3.47 -12.73 9.27
C ASP A 82 -2.61 -11.46 9.39
N ALA A 83 -1.43 -11.45 8.77
CA ALA A 83 -0.56 -10.27 8.75
C ALA A 83 -1.23 -9.06 8.08
N VAL A 84 -2.01 -9.29 7.02
CA VAL A 84 -2.78 -8.23 6.35
C VAL A 84 -3.87 -7.68 7.27
N VAL A 85 -4.63 -8.56 7.92
CA VAL A 85 -5.69 -8.16 8.85
C VAL A 85 -5.11 -7.37 10.03
N ASP A 86 -4.03 -7.85 10.63
CA ASP A 86 -3.38 -7.17 11.75
C ASP A 86 -2.87 -5.77 11.36
N ALA A 87 -2.26 -5.63 10.19
CA ALA A 87 -1.78 -4.35 9.69
C ALA A 87 -2.92 -3.35 9.44
N LEU A 88 -4.03 -3.80 8.83
CA LEU A 88 -5.19 -2.96 8.58
C LEU A 88 -5.90 -2.56 9.87
N LEU A 89 -5.99 -3.46 10.85
CA LEU A 89 -6.54 -3.15 12.18
C LEU A 89 -5.66 -2.15 12.94
N ALA A 90 -4.33 -2.24 12.82
CA ALA A 90 -3.42 -1.26 13.40
C ALA A 90 -3.62 0.13 12.78
N ALA A 91 -3.77 0.20 11.45
CA ALA A 91 -4.03 1.44 10.73
C ALA A 91 -5.39 2.05 11.11
N ASP A 92 -6.45 1.23 11.17
CA ASP A 92 -7.78 1.66 11.61
C ASP A 92 -7.77 2.22 13.04
N ARG A 93 -7.10 1.55 13.98
CA ARG A 93 -6.93 2.07 15.35
C ARG A 93 -6.22 3.42 15.34
N ALA A 94 -5.10 3.53 14.62
CA ALA A 94 -4.36 4.78 14.52
C ALA A 94 -5.18 5.92 13.91
N LEU A 95 -6.09 5.62 12.97
CA LEU A 95 -7.04 6.60 12.42
C LEU A 95 -8.10 7.02 13.43
N ARG A 96 -8.66 6.07 14.20
CA ARG A 96 -9.67 6.36 15.24
C ARG A 96 -9.11 7.12 16.43
N ASP A 97 -7.83 6.94 16.73
CA ASP A 97 -7.14 7.63 17.83
C ASP A 97 -6.67 9.04 17.44
N ARG A 98 -6.84 9.45 16.17
CA ARG A 98 -6.58 10.84 15.77
C ARG A 98 -7.70 11.77 16.26
N PRO A 99 -7.35 12.90 16.88
CA PRO A 99 -8.30 13.88 17.40
C PRO A 99 -9.07 14.63 16.32
#